data_AF-A0A2G2YVP3-F1
#
_entry.id   AF-A0A2G2YVP3-F1
#
_cell.length_a   1.000
_cell.length_b   1.000
_cell.length_c   1.000
_cell.angle_alpha   90.00
_cell.angle_beta   90.00
_cell.angle_gamma   90.00
#
_symmetry.space_group_name_H-M   'P 1'
#
loop_
_entity.id
_entity.type
_entity.pdbx_description
1 polymer ?
#
loop_
_entity_poly.entity_id
_entity_poly.type
_entity_poly.pdbx_seq_one_letter_code
_entity_poly.pdbx_strand_id
1 'polypeptide(L)'
;MGCVKLVLFFMLYTFLCQLVFSSALPHLCPEDQAHALLQFKHMFTFNPNASDICGFPSPKTLSWNKSTDCCSWDGVHCEEMTGQVIELDLLCRGLQGKFHPNNSLFQLSNLKWLDLSYNNFYGSLISPKFGELSSLTHLDLSHSSFTGLIPAEISHLSKLYVLRIRSDDPYWLRVGPYNFDLLLKNLTQLRQLDLDSVNISSTIPLNFSSYLTTLPSQKEFSNFPTWNTFLYLTIP
;
A
#
# COMPACT_ATOMS: atom_id res chain seq x y z
N MET A 1 9.19 -56.41 -24.85
CA MET A 1 8.79 -56.12 -23.45
C MET A 1 9.61 -55.03 -22.74
N GLY A 2 10.79 -54.61 -23.23
CA GLY A 2 11.61 -53.58 -22.58
C GLY A 2 11.11 -52.13 -22.72
N CYS A 3 10.69 -51.71 -23.92
CA CYS A 3 10.24 -50.32 -24.15
C CYS A 3 9.02 -49.91 -23.32
N VAL A 4 8.06 -50.82 -23.12
CA VAL A 4 6.83 -50.52 -22.36
C VAL A 4 7.15 -50.24 -20.88
N LYS A 5 8.10 -50.97 -20.30
CA LYS A 5 8.54 -50.75 -18.91
C LYS A 5 9.26 -49.41 -18.72
N LEU A 6 10.04 -48.98 -19.72
CA LEU A 6 10.77 -47.71 -19.67
C LEU A 6 9.82 -46.50 -19.76
N VAL A 7 8.82 -46.56 -20.65
CA VAL A 7 7.80 -45.51 -20.76
C VAL A 7 6.97 -45.40 -19.49
N LEU A 8 6.57 -46.53 -18.90
CA LEU A 8 5.85 -46.54 -17.62
C LEU A 8 6.68 -45.92 -16.48
N PHE A 9 7.99 -46.16 -16.46
CA PHE A 9 8.89 -45.56 -15.47
C PHE A 9 9.00 -44.04 -15.61
N PHE A 10 9.13 -43.52 -16.84
CA PHE A 10 9.14 -42.07 -17.08
C PHE A 10 7.81 -41.41 -16.72
N MET A 11 6.67 -42.03 -17.09
CA MET A 11 5.34 -41.52 -16.75
C MET A 11 5.10 -41.52 -15.23
N LEU A 12 5.56 -42.57 -14.53
CA LEU A 12 5.49 -42.64 -13.07
C LEU A 12 6.40 -41.59 -12.43
N TYR A 13 7.60 -41.38 -12.95
CA TYR A 13 8.53 -40.36 -12.45
C TYR A 13 7.98 -38.94 -12.66
N THR A 14 7.40 -38.62 -13.83
CA THR A 14 6.76 -37.32 -14.06
C THR A 14 5.53 -37.11 -13.18
N PHE A 15 4.74 -38.17 -12.95
CA PHE A 15 3.58 -38.11 -12.05
C PHE A 15 4.00 -37.93 -10.58
N LEU A 16 5.04 -38.64 -10.13
CA LEU A 16 5.63 -38.46 -8.80
C LEU A 16 6.27 -37.07 -8.65
N CYS A 17 6.91 -36.54 -9.70
CA CYS A 17 7.44 -35.18 -9.72
C CYS A 17 6.30 -34.16 -9.60
N GLN A 18 5.21 -34.34 -10.33
CA GLN A 18 4.01 -33.51 -10.20
C GLN A 18 3.41 -33.58 -8.79
N LEU A 19 3.39 -34.75 -8.13
CA LEU A 19 2.93 -34.87 -6.75
C LEU A 19 3.85 -34.16 -5.75
N VAL A 20 5.17 -34.16 -5.97
CA VAL A 20 6.15 -33.41 -5.15
C VAL A 20 5.99 -31.89 -5.33
N PHE A 21 5.62 -31.41 -6.51
CA PHE A 21 5.32 -29.99 -6.77
C PHE A 21 3.87 -29.58 -6.41
N SER A 22 2.95 -30.53 -6.22
CA SER A 22 1.53 -30.26 -5.92
C SER A 22 1.19 -30.17 -4.43
N SER A 23 2.18 -30.29 -3.53
CA SER A 23 1.96 -30.33 -2.08
C SER A 23 2.62 -29.19 -1.30
N ALA A 24 2.71 -27.99 -1.88
CA ALA A 24 2.88 -26.80 -1.05
C ALA A 24 1.51 -26.49 -0.42
N LEU A 25 1.35 -26.83 0.87
CA LEU A 25 0.21 -26.32 1.64
C LEU A 25 0.24 -24.78 1.52
N PRO A 26 -0.90 -24.11 1.27
CA PRO A 26 -0.91 -22.65 1.32
C PRO A 26 -0.33 -22.21 2.67
N HIS A 27 0.71 -21.39 2.63
CA HIS A 27 1.31 -20.89 3.86
C HIS A 27 0.30 -19.96 4.53
N LEU A 28 -0.11 -20.34 5.73
CA LEU A 28 -1.06 -19.57 6.54
C LEU A 28 -0.48 -18.22 6.93
N CYS A 29 -1.37 -17.25 7.12
CA CYS A 29 -1.02 -15.95 7.64
C CYS A 29 -0.29 -16.06 8.99
N PRO A 30 0.86 -15.39 9.16
CA PRO A 30 1.51 -15.30 10.47
C PRO A 30 0.58 -14.72 11.53
N GLU A 31 0.50 -15.37 12.70
CA GLU A 31 -0.44 -14.98 13.75
C GLU A 31 -0.22 -13.53 14.21
N ASP A 32 1.03 -13.08 14.33
CA ASP A 32 1.38 -11.72 14.72
C ASP A 32 0.81 -10.69 13.74
N GLN A 33 0.84 -10.97 12.44
CA GLN A 33 0.29 -10.08 11.41
C GLN A 33 -1.24 -10.06 11.43
N ALA A 34 -1.88 -11.22 11.61
CA ALA A 34 -3.33 -11.29 11.81
C ALA A 34 -3.77 -10.49 13.05
N HIS A 35 -3.03 -10.60 14.16
CA HIS A 35 -3.29 -9.83 15.37
C HIS A 35 -3.07 -8.33 15.16
N ALA A 36 -2.02 -7.92 14.45
CA ALA A 36 -1.74 -6.52 14.12
C ALA A 36 -2.88 -5.90 13.30
N LEU A 37 -3.40 -6.63 12.32
CA LEU A 37 -4.56 -6.22 11.51
C LEU A 37 -5.85 -6.13 12.36
N LEU A 38 -6.12 -7.10 13.23
CA LEU A 38 -7.28 -7.01 14.12
C LEU A 38 -7.18 -5.80 15.07
N GLN A 39 -6.00 -5.56 15.65
CA GLN A 39 -5.75 -4.35 16.44
C GLN A 39 -5.98 -3.08 15.62
N PHE A 40 -5.50 -3.04 14.37
CA PHE A 40 -5.68 -1.91 13.47
C PHE A 40 -7.17 -1.60 13.27
N LYS A 41 -7.96 -2.65 12.97
CA LYS A 41 -9.42 -2.54 12.81
C LYS A 41 -10.10 -1.92 14.03
N HIS A 42 -9.66 -2.25 15.24
CA HIS A 42 -10.25 -1.71 16.47
C HIS A 42 -9.93 -0.24 16.73
N MET A 43 -8.96 0.36 16.03
CA MET A 43 -8.60 1.78 16.19
C MET A 43 -9.54 2.74 15.44
N PHE A 44 -10.40 2.22 14.55
CA PHE A 44 -11.23 3.02 13.66
C PHE A 44 -12.69 2.63 13.76
N THR A 45 -13.56 3.61 13.53
CA THR A 45 -14.99 3.41 13.30
C THR A 45 -15.29 3.47 11.80
N PHE A 46 -16.49 3.03 11.43
CA PHE A 46 -16.98 3.17 10.06
C PHE A 46 -17.84 4.43 9.93
N ASN A 47 -17.58 5.21 8.88
CA ASN A 47 -18.38 6.34 8.45
C ASN A 47 -18.59 6.28 6.92
N PRO A 48 -19.84 6.10 6.46
CA PRO A 48 -20.12 6.05 5.03
C PRO A 48 -19.86 7.38 4.30
N ASN A 49 -19.82 8.48 5.04
CA ASN A 49 -19.58 9.83 4.52
C ASN A 49 -18.13 10.28 4.78
N ALA A 50 -17.18 9.33 4.94
CA ALA A 50 -15.78 9.67 5.13
C ALA A 50 -15.17 10.39 3.91
N SER A 51 -15.69 10.11 2.71
CA SER A 51 -15.30 10.78 1.47
C SER A 51 -16.48 10.84 0.50
N ASP A 52 -16.75 12.02 -0.04
CA ASP A 52 -17.82 12.24 -1.01
C ASP A 52 -17.54 11.59 -2.38
N ILE A 53 -16.29 11.20 -2.65
CA ILE A 53 -15.85 10.60 -3.92
C ILE A 53 -16.13 9.09 -3.95
N CYS A 54 -16.13 8.43 -2.79
CA CYS A 54 -16.16 6.97 -2.69
C CYS A 54 -17.52 6.31 -2.98
N GLY A 55 -18.52 7.06 -3.43
CA GLY A 55 -19.87 6.54 -3.69
C GLY A 55 -20.46 5.90 -2.43
N PHE A 56 -20.68 4.59 -2.46
CA PHE A 56 -21.15 3.80 -1.30
C PHE A 56 -20.02 2.95 -0.73
N PRO A 57 -19.15 3.51 0.15
CA PRO A 57 -18.05 2.76 0.72
C PRO A 57 -18.57 1.63 1.63
N SER A 58 -17.99 0.44 1.49
CA SER A 58 -18.20 -0.68 2.40
C SER A 58 -16.91 -0.99 3.17
N PRO A 59 -16.99 -1.21 4.49
CA PRO A 59 -15.79 -1.50 5.28
C PRO A 59 -15.31 -2.93 4.98
N LYS A 60 -14.21 -3.04 4.23
CA LYS A 60 -13.52 -4.33 3.98
C LYS A 60 -13.17 -5.07 5.27
N THR A 61 -12.93 -4.32 6.34
CA THR A 61 -12.63 -4.84 7.67
C THR A 61 -13.74 -5.71 8.27
N LEU A 62 -14.96 -5.73 7.70
CA LEU A 62 -16.03 -6.66 8.11
C LEU A 62 -15.65 -8.12 7.94
N SER A 63 -14.90 -8.46 6.88
CA SER A 63 -14.42 -9.82 6.64
C SER A 63 -13.35 -10.27 7.63
N TRP A 64 -12.73 -9.34 8.36
CA TRP A 64 -11.60 -9.62 9.25
C TRP A 64 -12.10 -10.32 10.51
N ASN A 65 -11.92 -11.63 10.54
CA ASN A 65 -12.43 -12.52 11.56
C ASN A 65 -11.30 -13.42 12.07
N LYS A 66 -11.10 -13.45 13.39
CA LYS A 66 -10.10 -14.30 14.05
C LYS A 66 -10.23 -15.79 13.72
N SER A 67 -11.40 -16.23 13.27
CA SER A 67 -11.70 -17.63 12.93
C SER A 67 -11.29 -18.01 11.50
N THR A 68 -10.88 -17.06 10.67
CA THR A 68 -10.47 -17.28 9.28
C THR A 68 -9.04 -16.82 9.06
N ASP A 69 -8.37 -17.40 8.07
CA ASP A 69 -7.02 -17.00 7.71
C ASP A 69 -6.98 -15.55 7.19
N CYS A 70 -5.99 -14.76 7.61
CA CYS A 70 -5.97 -13.34 7.29
C CYS A 70 -5.74 -13.07 5.80
N CYS A 71 -5.15 -14.01 5.06
CA CYS A 71 -4.93 -13.87 3.62
C CYS A 71 -6.22 -14.03 2.81
N SER A 72 -7.32 -14.45 3.44
CA SER A 72 -8.65 -14.45 2.85
C SER A 72 -9.48 -13.21 3.23
N TRP A 73 -8.92 -12.26 3.97
CA TRP A 73 -9.63 -11.05 4.39
C TRP A 73 -9.65 -10.03 3.26
N ASP A 74 -10.78 -9.35 3.09
CA ASP A 74 -10.91 -8.33 2.05
C ASP A 74 -9.88 -7.22 2.28
N GLY A 75 -9.16 -6.86 1.22
CA GLY A 75 -8.10 -5.85 1.25
C GLY A 75 -6.78 -6.31 1.84
N VAL A 76 -6.66 -7.56 2.30
CA VAL A 76 -5.39 -8.15 2.72
C VAL A 76 -4.92 -9.08 1.62
N HIS A 77 -3.70 -8.88 1.13
CA HIS A 77 -3.07 -9.81 0.20
C HIS A 77 -1.71 -10.26 0.74
N CYS A 78 -1.50 -11.57 0.69
CA CYS A 78 -0.33 -12.23 1.23
C CYS A 78 0.56 -12.81 0.13
N GLU A 79 1.84 -12.90 0.42
CA GLU A 79 2.82 -13.57 -0.44
C GLU A 79 2.59 -15.09 -0.41
N GLU A 80 2.40 -15.68 -1.58
CA GLU A 80 1.93 -17.06 -1.78
C GLU A 80 2.82 -18.12 -1.10
N MET A 81 4.13 -17.87 -1.06
CA MET A 81 5.12 -18.80 -0.50
C MET A 81 5.35 -18.65 1.01
N THR A 82 5.00 -17.52 1.61
CA THR A 82 5.37 -17.23 3.01
C THR A 82 4.16 -16.95 3.89
N GLY A 83 2.99 -16.67 3.29
CA GLY A 83 1.80 -16.21 3.99
C GLY A 83 1.91 -14.79 4.53
N GLN A 84 3.04 -14.09 4.33
CA GLN A 84 3.24 -12.75 4.85
C GLN A 84 2.36 -11.75 4.13
N VAL A 85 1.70 -10.87 4.89
CA VAL A 85 0.94 -9.73 4.39
C VAL A 85 1.89 -8.77 3.68
N ILE A 86 1.72 -8.65 2.37
CA ILE A 86 2.51 -7.77 1.50
C ILE A 86 1.69 -6.61 0.95
N GLU A 87 0.37 -6.69 1.02
CA GLU A 87 -0.51 -5.64 0.54
C GLU A 87 -1.69 -5.43 1.48
N LEU A 88 -1.96 -4.15 1.75
CA LEU A 88 -3.13 -3.68 2.45
C LEU A 88 -3.81 -2.59 1.62
N ASP A 89 -4.92 -2.94 0.97
CA ASP A 89 -5.77 -2.04 0.19
C ASP A 89 -7.03 -1.69 0.99
N LEU A 90 -7.02 -0.49 1.54
CA LEU A 90 -8.13 0.13 2.27
C LEU A 90 -8.60 1.43 1.60
N LEU A 91 -8.41 1.56 0.28
CA LEU A 91 -8.99 2.64 -0.51
C LEU A 91 -10.50 2.72 -0.30
N CYS A 92 -11.02 3.92 -0.01
CA CYS A 92 -12.46 4.19 0.04
C CYS A 92 -13.24 3.25 0.99
N ARG A 93 -12.73 3.02 2.21
CA ARG A 93 -13.35 2.08 3.18
C ARG A 93 -14.13 2.73 4.31
N GLY A 94 -14.29 4.04 4.27
CA GLY A 94 -15.06 4.75 5.28
C GLY A 94 -14.41 4.69 6.65
N LEU A 95 -13.10 4.45 6.74
CA LEU A 95 -12.41 4.39 8.02
C LEU A 95 -12.36 5.79 8.62
N GLN A 96 -12.90 5.95 9.82
CA GLN A 96 -12.87 7.19 10.55
C GLN A 96 -12.18 7.02 11.90
N GLY A 97 -11.31 7.97 12.26
CA GLY A 97 -10.69 8.01 13.57
C GLY A 97 -9.26 8.52 13.53
N LYS A 98 -8.65 8.70 14.69
CA LYS A 98 -7.28 9.22 14.78
C LYS A 98 -6.26 8.14 14.42
N PHE A 99 -5.41 8.43 13.43
CA PHE A 99 -4.28 7.59 13.10
C PHE A 99 -3.12 7.90 14.07
N HIS A 100 -2.97 7.06 15.10
CA HIS A 100 -1.96 7.27 16.13
C HIS A 100 -0.54 6.86 15.68
N PRO A 101 0.54 7.50 16.18
CA PRO A 101 1.92 7.10 15.87
C PRO A 101 2.31 5.69 16.33
N ASN A 102 1.55 5.09 17.25
CA ASN A 102 1.73 3.71 17.73
C ASN A 102 0.76 2.72 17.06
N ASN A 103 0.22 3.06 15.90
CA ASN A 103 -0.70 2.20 15.16
C ASN A 103 -0.06 0.83 14.85
N SER A 104 -0.82 -0.26 15.03
CA SER A 104 -0.34 -1.64 14.82
C SER A 104 0.00 -1.95 13.36
N LEU A 105 -0.45 -1.13 12.40
CA LEU A 105 -0.07 -1.21 10.99
C LEU A 105 1.46 -1.28 10.81
N PHE A 106 2.21 -0.56 11.63
CA PHE A 106 3.67 -0.50 11.55
C PHE A 106 4.36 -1.82 11.92
N GLN A 107 3.62 -2.82 12.42
CA GLN A 107 4.15 -4.17 12.67
C GLN A 107 4.24 -5.01 11.39
N LEU A 108 3.56 -4.60 10.30
CA LEU A 108 3.55 -5.30 9.01
C LEU A 108 4.77 -4.90 8.16
N SER A 109 5.97 -5.25 8.62
CA SER A 109 7.24 -4.80 8.03
C SER A 109 7.51 -5.26 6.60
N ASN A 110 6.79 -6.27 6.12
CA ASN A 110 6.90 -6.82 4.76
C ASN A 110 5.93 -6.19 3.75
N LEU A 111 5.14 -5.18 4.17
CA LEU A 111 4.25 -4.46 3.26
C LEU A 111 5.04 -3.87 2.08
N LYS A 112 4.57 -4.19 0.88
CA LYS A 112 5.00 -3.67 -0.42
C LYS A 112 3.98 -2.66 -0.95
N TRP A 113 2.70 -2.84 -0.66
CA TRP A 113 1.62 -1.96 -1.07
C TRP A 113 0.75 -1.53 0.12
N LEU A 114 0.57 -0.23 0.26
CA LEU A 114 -0.32 0.34 1.25
C LEU A 114 -1.16 1.47 0.64
N ASP A 115 -2.47 1.26 0.60
CA ASP A 115 -3.44 2.27 0.19
C ASP A 115 -4.40 2.54 1.34
N LEU A 116 -4.30 3.75 1.92
CA LEU A 116 -5.22 4.24 2.94
C LEU A 116 -6.06 5.41 2.42
N SER A 117 -6.04 5.66 1.11
CA SER A 117 -6.59 6.86 0.52
C SER A 117 -8.12 6.93 0.60
N TYR A 118 -8.64 8.14 0.60
CA TYR A 118 -10.07 8.43 0.71
C TYR A 118 -10.74 7.81 1.95
N ASN A 119 -10.04 7.90 3.09
CA ASN A 119 -10.60 7.65 4.41
C ASN A 119 -10.64 8.95 5.22
N ASN A 120 -11.08 8.92 6.48
CA ASN A 120 -11.17 10.11 7.31
C ASN A 120 -10.32 9.95 8.59
N PHE A 121 -9.03 10.26 8.47
CA PHE A 121 -8.12 10.30 9.62
C PHE A 121 -7.96 11.70 10.21
N TYR A 122 -9.05 12.49 10.21
CA TYR A 122 -9.05 13.92 10.53
C TYR A 122 -8.12 14.32 11.68
N GLY A 123 -7.25 15.29 11.39
CA GLY A 123 -6.34 15.90 12.36
C GLY A 123 -5.17 14.99 12.79
N SER A 124 -4.99 13.85 12.13
CA SER A 124 -3.85 12.98 12.38
C SER A 124 -2.61 13.48 11.66
N LEU A 125 -1.45 13.32 12.28
CA LEU A 125 -0.17 13.58 11.63
C LEU A 125 0.28 12.33 10.87
N ILE A 126 0.96 12.51 9.74
CA ILE A 126 1.67 11.40 9.09
C ILE A 126 2.86 11.03 10.00
N SER A 127 2.87 9.79 10.48
CA SER A 127 3.90 9.33 11.42
C SER A 127 5.25 9.09 10.73
N PRO A 128 6.38 9.45 11.35
CA PRO A 128 7.71 9.05 10.88
C PRO A 128 7.87 7.53 10.67
N LYS A 129 7.08 6.72 11.39
CA LYS A 129 7.10 5.25 11.28
C LYS A 129 6.69 4.70 9.92
N PHE A 130 6.03 5.49 9.07
CA PHE A 130 5.86 5.09 7.67
C PHE A 130 7.22 4.81 7.01
N GLY A 131 8.27 5.53 7.38
CA GLY A 131 9.64 5.31 6.91
C GLY A 131 10.29 3.99 7.38
N GLU A 132 9.71 3.30 8.36
CA GLU A 132 10.19 1.98 8.84
C GLU A 132 9.71 0.82 7.95
N LEU A 133 8.68 1.05 7.12
CA LEU A 133 8.12 0.06 6.19
C LEU A 133 8.98 -0.07 4.92
N SER A 134 10.25 -0.41 5.10
CA SER A 134 11.31 -0.38 4.07
C SER A 134 11.09 -1.27 2.83
N SER A 135 10.07 -2.13 2.86
CA SER A 135 9.66 -2.96 1.73
C SER A 135 8.66 -2.27 0.80
N LEU A 136 8.10 -1.11 1.18
CA LEU A 136 7.09 -0.41 0.41
C LEU A 136 7.61 -0.01 -0.98
N THR A 137 6.82 -0.37 -1.98
CA THR A 137 6.93 0.05 -3.37
C THR A 137 5.81 1.02 -3.76
N HIS A 138 4.69 0.98 -3.03
CA HIS A 138 3.52 1.83 -3.25
C HIS A 138 2.97 2.36 -1.91
N LEU A 139 2.83 3.68 -1.81
CA LEU A 139 2.19 4.33 -0.67
C LEU A 139 1.21 5.40 -1.16
N ASP A 140 -0.07 5.24 -0.83
CA ASP A 140 -1.12 6.22 -1.10
C ASP A 140 -1.83 6.62 0.21
N LEU A 141 -1.68 7.90 0.57
CA LEU A 141 -2.31 8.54 1.73
C LEU A 141 -3.24 9.70 1.30
N SER A 142 -3.58 9.79 0.01
CA SER A 142 -4.35 10.89 -0.55
C SER A 142 -5.74 11.02 0.08
N HIS A 143 -6.24 12.26 0.18
CA HIS A 143 -7.61 12.57 0.60
C HIS A 143 -8.03 11.87 1.90
N SER A 144 -7.10 11.81 2.85
CA SER A 144 -7.28 11.08 4.10
C SER A 144 -7.37 11.97 5.34
N SER A 145 -7.51 13.30 5.13
CA SER A 145 -7.57 14.32 6.18
C SER A 145 -6.38 14.32 7.16
N PHE A 146 -5.21 13.85 6.70
CA PHE A 146 -3.95 14.05 7.43
C PHE A 146 -3.57 15.53 7.43
N THR A 147 -2.89 15.96 8.50
CA THR A 147 -2.44 17.35 8.65
C THR A 147 -0.98 17.43 9.13
N GLY A 148 -0.44 18.64 9.15
CA GLY A 148 0.89 18.95 9.63
C GLY A 148 2.01 18.79 8.60
N LEU A 149 3.19 18.46 9.10
CA LEU A 149 4.41 18.31 8.30
C LEU A 149 4.51 16.88 7.77
N ILE A 150 4.82 16.70 6.49
CA ILE A 150 5.20 15.39 5.94
C ILE A 150 6.59 15.03 6.49
N PRO A 151 6.74 13.93 7.25
CA PRO A 151 8.01 13.57 7.88
C PRO A 151 9.11 13.26 6.87
N ALA A 152 10.36 13.61 7.19
CA ALA A 152 11.51 13.38 6.32
C ALA A 152 11.82 11.89 6.16
N GLU A 153 11.39 11.07 7.12
CA GLU A 153 11.55 9.62 7.17
C GLU A 153 10.84 8.89 6.03
N ILE A 154 9.87 9.54 5.34
CA ILE A 154 9.32 9.00 4.09
C ILE A 154 10.43 8.79 3.04
N SER A 155 11.51 9.60 3.09
CA SER A 155 12.67 9.42 2.22
C SER A 155 13.50 8.15 2.49
N HIS A 156 13.26 7.44 3.60
CA HIS A 156 13.89 6.15 3.89
C HIS A 156 13.33 4.99 3.07
N LEU A 157 12.17 5.20 2.43
CA LEU A 157 11.47 4.19 1.62
C LEU A 157 12.09 4.05 0.23
N SER A 158 13.38 3.69 0.18
CA SER A 158 14.23 3.65 -1.02
C SER A 158 13.72 2.76 -2.17
N LYS A 159 12.76 1.87 -1.90
CA LYS A 159 12.12 0.98 -2.89
C LYS A 159 10.84 1.57 -3.49
N LEU A 160 10.38 2.75 -3.07
CA LEU A 160 9.14 3.35 -3.56
C LEU A 160 9.22 3.64 -5.06
N TYR A 161 8.20 3.18 -5.77
CA TYR A 161 7.89 3.53 -7.15
C TYR A 161 6.78 4.57 -7.22
N VAL A 162 5.81 4.50 -6.31
CA VAL A 162 4.65 5.40 -6.26
C VAL A 162 4.49 5.97 -4.86
N LEU A 163 4.50 7.30 -4.77
CA LEU A 163 4.16 8.05 -3.57
C LEU A 163 3.07 9.05 -3.89
N ARG A 164 1.90 8.90 -3.26
CA ARG A 164 0.81 9.88 -3.34
C ARG A 164 0.40 10.35 -1.96
N ILE A 165 0.50 11.66 -1.77
CA ILE A 165 0.06 12.35 -0.57
C ILE A 165 -0.66 13.61 -1.05
N ARG A 166 -1.98 13.53 -1.17
CA ARG A 166 -2.84 14.66 -1.56
C ARG A 166 -3.69 15.12 -0.39
N SER A 167 -3.93 16.42 -0.31
CA SER A 167 -4.79 17.02 0.70
C SER A 167 -6.12 17.49 0.09
N ASP A 168 -7.16 17.57 0.91
CA ASP A 168 -8.42 18.26 0.55
C ASP A 168 -8.31 19.79 0.73
N ASP A 169 -7.32 20.24 1.51
CA ASP A 169 -7.09 21.65 1.83
C ASP A 169 -5.57 21.97 1.78
N PRO A 170 -5.14 23.02 1.07
CA PRO A 170 -3.74 23.36 0.87
C PRO A 170 -3.00 23.77 2.16
N TYR A 171 -3.72 24.08 3.24
CA TYR A 171 -3.15 24.46 4.54
C TYR A 171 -2.96 23.27 5.48
N TRP A 172 -3.55 22.11 5.17
CA TRP A 172 -3.49 20.96 6.08
C TRP A 172 -2.13 20.29 6.06
N LEU A 173 -1.55 20.06 4.87
CA LEU A 173 -0.27 19.39 4.73
C LEU A 173 0.80 20.33 4.15
N ARG A 174 2.01 20.20 4.68
CA ARG A 174 3.18 20.90 4.15
C ARG A 174 4.41 20.01 4.07
N VAL A 175 5.25 20.26 3.08
CA VAL A 175 6.61 19.70 2.99
C VAL A 175 7.59 20.68 3.63
N GLY A 176 8.45 20.16 4.51
CA GLY A 176 9.51 20.95 5.12
C GLY A 176 10.56 21.39 4.10
N PRO A 177 11.24 22.53 4.32
CA PRO A 177 12.15 23.13 3.33
C PRO A 177 13.26 22.19 2.85
N TYR A 178 13.73 21.26 3.71
CA TYR A 178 14.76 20.27 3.37
C TYR A 178 14.19 18.87 3.07
N ASN A 179 12.92 18.62 3.39
CA ASN A 179 12.31 17.29 3.25
C ASN A 179 12.11 16.95 1.78
N PHE A 180 11.77 17.94 0.95
CA PHE A 180 11.59 17.73 -0.49
C PHE A 180 12.90 17.27 -1.16
N ASP A 181 14.01 17.91 -0.84
CA ASP A 181 15.33 17.53 -1.38
C ASP A 181 15.74 16.12 -0.95
N LEU A 182 15.46 15.74 0.30
CA LEU A 182 15.71 14.37 0.78
C LEU A 182 14.86 13.33 0.05
N LEU A 183 13.58 13.63 -0.22
CA LEU A 183 12.71 12.76 -1.00
C LEU A 183 13.28 12.54 -2.40
N LEU A 184 13.66 13.62 -3.10
CA LEU A 184 14.22 13.54 -4.45
C LEU A 184 15.58 12.82 -4.49
N LYS A 185 16.42 13.02 -3.47
CA LYS A 185 17.75 12.40 -3.41
C LYS A 185 17.72 10.92 -3.08
N ASN A 186 16.84 10.51 -2.15
CA ASN A 186 16.86 9.14 -1.62
C ASN A 186 15.92 8.20 -2.37
N LEU A 187 14.79 8.70 -2.91
CA LEU A 187 13.79 7.89 -3.60
C LEU A 187 14.16 7.69 -5.08
N THR A 188 15.31 7.08 -5.34
CA THR A 188 15.87 6.91 -6.69
C THR A 188 15.04 6.01 -7.62
N GLN A 189 14.16 5.16 -7.06
CA GLN A 189 13.25 4.30 -7.82
C GLN A 189 11.89 4.95 -8.11
N LEU A 190 11.65 6.15 -7.58
CA LEU A 190 10.36 6.81 -7.71
C LEU A 190 10.06 7.08 -9.19
N ARG A 191 8.83 6.75 -9.60
CA ARG A 191 8.29 7.00 -10.94
C ARG A 191 7.07 7.90 -10.89
N GLN A 192 6.30 7.81 -9.81
CA GLN A 192 5.16 8.67 -9.58
C GLN A 192 5.26 9.36 -8.22
N LEU A 193 5.28 10.69 -8.26
CA LEU A 193 5.14 11.55 -7.08
C LEU A 193 3.91 12.43 -7.28
N ASP A 194 2.97 12.34 -6.35
CA ASP A 194 1.78 13.17 -6.33
C ASP A 194 1.66 13.87 -4.98
N LEU A 195 1.78 15.20 -5.01
CA LEU A 195 1.72 16.07 -3.84
C LEU A 195 0.67 17.17 -4.06
N ASP A 196 -0.37 16.89 -4.85
CA ASP A 196 -1.41 17.88 -5.13
C ASP A 196 -2.05 18.41 -3.84
N SER A 197 -2.31 19.72 -3.84
CA SER A 197 -2.81 20.46 -2.67
C SER A 197 -1.95 20.30 -1.40
N VAL A 198 -0.64 20.05 -1.52
CA VAL A 198 0.32 20.13 -0.40
C VAL A 198 1.14 21.40 -0.50
N ASN A 199 1.28 22.12 0.62
CA ASN A 199 2.11 23.31 0.68
C ASN A 199 3.61 22.96 0.66
N ILE A 200 4.25 23.17 -0.49
CA ILE A 200 5.69 22.99 -0.68
C ILE A 200 6.37 24.34 -0.45
N SER A 201 6.86 24.55 0.77
CA SER A 201 7.55 25.78 1.17
C SER A 201 9.06 25.79 0.85
N SER A 202 9.57 24.73 0.21
CA SER A 202 10.97 24.63 -0.24
C SER A 202 11.19 25.37 -1.56
N THR A 203 12.40 25.87 -1.78
CA THR A 203 12.88 26.23 -3.12
C THR A 203 12.91 24.97 -3.98
N ILE A 204 11.91 24.79 -4.84
CA ILE A 204 11.83 23.65 -5.76
C ILE A 204 13.08 23.68 -6.67
N PRO A 205 13.93 22.63 -6.67
CA PRO A 205 15.11 22.61 -7.52
C PRO A 205 14.73 22.72 -8.99
N LEU A 206 15.34 23.66 -9.72
CA LEU A 206 15.23 23.72 -11.18
C LEU A 206 15.62 22.36 -11.76
N ASN A 207 14.74 21.74 -12.54
CA ASN A 207 14.86 20.40 -13.15
C ASN A 207 14.47 19.17 -12.29
N PHE A 208 13.75 19.31 -11.16
CA PHE A 208 13.28 18.10 -10.46
C PHE A 208 12.32 17.24 -11.30
N SER A 209 11.57 17.85 -12.23
CA SER A 209 10.62 17.16 -13.10
C SER A 209 11.28 16.15 -14.05
N SER A 210 12.56 16.28 -14.36
CA SER A 210 13.28 15.29 -15.20
C SER A 210 13.57 13.99 -14.48
N TYR A 211 13.55 13.99 -13.13
CA TYR A 211 13.69 12.78 -12.31
C TYR A 211 12.37 12.00 -12.20
N LEU A 212 11.23 12.64 -12.50
CA LEU A 212 9.91 12.05 -12.44
C LEU A 212 9.45 11.75 -13.87
N THR A 213 9.56 10.49 -14.29
CA THR A 213 8.99 10.07 -15.57
C THR A 213 7.47 10.09 -15.43
N THR A 214 6.79 11.08 -16.02
CA THR A 214 5.33 11.06 -16.17
C THR A 214 4.97 9.95 -17.15
N LEU A 215 4.81 8.73 -16.65
CA LEU A 215 4.18 7.67 -17.43
C LEU A 215 2.68 7.94 -17.53
N PRO A 216 2.09 7.86 -18.73
CA PRO A 216 0.65 7.82 -18.85
C PRO A 216 0.15 6.58 -18.11
N SER A 217 -0.95 6.75 -17.38
CA SER A 217 -1.68 5.70 -16.65
C SER A 217 -1.64 4.33 -17.36
N GLN A 218 -0.79 3.42 -16.90
CA GLN A 218 -0.90 1.98 -17.17
C GLN A 218 -0.69 1.27 -15.81
N LYS A 219 -1.70 0.62 -15.24
CA LYS A 219 -2.24 -0.68 -15.65
C LYS A 219 -1.14 -1.74 -15.81
N GLU A 220 -0.39 -2.01 -14.75
CA GLU A 220 0.35 -3.28 -14.60
C GLU A 220 0.20 -3.83 -13.17
N PHE A 221 -1.04 -4.11 -12.78
CA PHE A 221 -1.40 -5.35 -12.09
C PHE A 221 -2.69 -5.81 -12.76
N SER A 222 -2.55 -6.72 -13.72
CA SER A 222 -3.63 -7.26 -14.53
C SER A 222 -4.58 -8.08 -13.67
N ASN A 223 -5.68 -7.45 -13.22
CA ASN A 223 -7.05 -7.97 -13.20
C ASN A 223 -7.93 -7.28 -12.13
N PHE A 224 -8.25 -5.99 -12.21
CA PHE A 224 -9.47 -5.42 -11.57
C PHE A 224 -9.94 -4.13 -12.30
N PRO A 225 -11.25 -3.78 -12.24
CA PRO A 225 -11.93 -3.01 -13.29
C PRO A 225 -11.60 -1.52 -13.30
N THR A 226 -11.63 -0.99 -14.52
CA THR A 226 -11.46 0.40 -14.97
C THR A 226 -12.40 1.40 -14.30
N TRP A 227 -11.89 2.59 -13.96
CA TRP A 227 -12.43 3.89 -14.38
C TRP A 227 -11.30 4.92 -14.58
N ASN A 228 -11.57 5.86 -15.48
CA ASN A 228 -10.65 6.76 -16.18
C ASN A 228 -10.25 8.02 -15.38
N THR A 229 -9.01 8.46 -15.65
CA THR A 229 -8.46 9.84 -15.76
C THR A 229 -8.72 10.87 -14.66
N PHE A 230 -7.65 11.36 -14.00
CA PHE A 230 -7.21 12.77 -14.04
C PHE A 230 -5.73 12.87 -13.67
N LEU A 231 -4.96 13.53 -14.55
CA LEU A 231 -3.60 14.00 -14.31
C LEU A 231 -3.72 15.52 -14.24
N TYR A 232 -3.50 16.10 -13.06
CA TYR A 232 -3.22 17.54 -12.93
C TYR A 232 -1.93 17.70 -12.17
N LEU A 233 -0.87 18.05 -12.92
CA LEU A 233 0.20 18.89 -12.40
C LEU A 233 -0.34 20.32 -12.46
N THR A 234 -0.93 20.82 -11.38
CA THR A 234 -1.11 22.26 -11.17
C THR A 234 -0.09 22.71 -10.14
N ILE A 235 1.06 23.16 -10.63
CA ILE A 235 1.99 24.00 -9.89
C ILE A 235 1.46 25.45 -10.07
N PRO A 236 1.34 26.28 -9.03
CA PRO A 236 1.18 27.72 -9.22
C PRO A 236 2.41 28.34 -9.90
#